data_AF-A0A959LHU8-F1
#
_entry.id   AF-A0A959LHU8-F1
#
_cell.length_a   1.000
_cell.length_b   1.000
_cell.length_c   1.000
_cell.angle_alpha   90.00
_cell.angle_beta   90.00
_cell.angle_gamma   90.00
#
_symmetry.space_group_name_H-M   'P 1'
#
loop_
_entity.id
_entity.type
_entity.pdbx_description
1 polymer ?
#
loop_
_entity_poly.entity_id
_entity_poly.type
_entity_poly.pdbx_seq_one_letter_code
_entity_poly.pdbx_strand_id
1 'polypeptide(L)'
;MFAAAHAQAQRTTEKELVYDILTYLQTGDDSAYASLFPTYKLIAEVAFAFQPKDSFQQERIYRIRNNMRHIKKFDPEMNPKIIDMMNFVRQKGADSGVHWGDILIAKFELDKQRLPYELIGFELIAPIRLQGYIFIRDMLTRKRYGIAIRDIFLINDKWYGGTILNILEASSAIEYEESLAIESKELERLMRAKELGLLDSILAARDSIRKNKLYPGGASAYDEDEEDKPQTFYKDIIERRLYTGYFDKNIPVELYMRALKGSCPETICSWEAMYKFGDLDDYIMLEVELKPDGTFVLSEEELGVMELKLQGTTFTGTWTSVRDKTEYEAYLKQKEEIKDRKLFKLDKTFEELLWK
;
A
#
# COMPACT_ATOMS: atom_id res chain seq x y z
N MET A 1 -3.75 -31.77 20.64
CA MET A 1 -4.40 -30.62 21.29
C MET A 1 -3.39 -29.50 21.36
N PHE A 2 -3.40 -28.59 20.39
CA PHE A 2 -2.59 -27.37 20.47
C PHE A 2 -3.47 -26.27 21.07
N ALA A 3 -3.10 -25.82 22.26
CA ALA A 3 -3.71 -24.66 22.89
C ALA A 3 -3.28 -23.42 22.08
N ALA A 4 -4.23 -22.83 21.35
CA ALA A 4 -4.05 -21.52 20.76
C ALA A 4 -3.86 -20.52 21.92
N ALA A 5 -2.66 -19.95 22.03
CA ALA A 5 -2.41 -18.81 22.88
C ALA A 5 -3.32 -17.67 22.39
N HIS A 6 -4.36 -17.35 23.14
CA HIS A 6 -5.10 -16.11 22.97
C HIS A 6 -4.16 -14.96 23.29
N ALA A 7 -3.50 -14.43 22.28
CA ALA A 7 -2.62 -13.27 22.38
C ALA A 7 -3.44 -12.05 22.85
N GLN A 8 -3.36 -11.72 24.13
CA GLN A 8 -3.78 -10.44 24.68
C GLN A 8 -2.52 -9.57 24.86
N ALA A 9 -2.05 -8.96 23.78
CA ALA A 9 -1.13 -7.83 23.86
C ALA A 9 -1.92 -6.56 23.55
N GLN A 10 -2.67 -6.07 24.54
CA GLN A 10 -3.48 -4.86 24.42
C GLN A 10 -2.69 -3.70 25.03
N ARG A 11 -2.30 -2.71 24.21
CA ARG A 11 -1.49 -1.58 24.69
C ARG A 11 -2.36 -0.42 25.13
N THR A 12 -1.99 0.16 26.27
CA THR A 12 -2.76 1.24 26.89
C THR A 12 -2.37 2.60 26.35
N THR A 13 -1.15 2.73 25.82
CA THR A 13 -0.67 3.99 25.24
C THR A 13 -0.07 3.82 23.86
N GLU A 14 -0.17 4.87 23.04
CA GLU A 14 0.49 4.99 21.72
C GLU A 14 2.01 4.78 21.87
N LYS A 15 2.58 5.35 22.93
CA LYS A 15 4.00 5.22 23.24
C LYS A 15 4.39 3.76 23.47
N GLU A 16 3.65 3.01 24.28
CA GLU A 16 3.92 1.58 24.49
C GLU A 16 3.94 0.80 23.18
N LEU A 17 2.97 1.06 22.28
CA LEU A 17 2.93 0.41 20.97
C LEU A 17 4.21 0.70 20.16
N VAL A 18 4.64 1.96 20.09
CA VAL A 18 5.85 2.37 19.35
C VAL A 18 7.11 1.70 19.91
N TYR A 19 7.23 1.59 21.24
CA TYR A 19 8.36 0.93 21.88
C TYR A 19 8.40 -0.56 21.55
N ASP A 20 7.24 -1.22 21.57
CA ASP A 20 7.15 -2.65 21.26
C ASP A 20 7.45 -2.96 19.80
N ILE A 21 6.94 -2.15 18.86
CA ILE A 21 7.29 -2.25 17.44
C ILE A 21 8.81 -2.30 17.29
N LEU A 22 9.51 -1.43 18.02
CA LEU A 22 10.96 -1.41 17.99
C LEU A 22 11.59 -2.60 18.68
N THR A 23 11.14 -3.00 19.87
CA THR A 23 11.63 -4.21 20.52
C THR A 23 11.53 -5.42 19.59
N TYR A 24 10.43 -5.56 18.85
CA TYR A 24 10.27 -6.67 17.91
C TYR A 24 11.13 -6.53 16.65
N LEU A 25 11.39 -5.30 16.17
CA LEU A 25 12.42 -5.07 15.15
C LEU A 25 13.81 -5.51 15.63
N GLN A 26 14.14 -5.28 16.89
CA GLN A 26 15.41 -5.68 17.50
C GLN A 26 15.51 -7.21 17.63
N THR A 27 14.49 -7.85 18.20
CA THR A 27 14.51 -9.30 18.46
C THR A 27 14.24 -10.13 17.22
N GLY A 28 13.47 -9.61 16.26
CA GLY A 28 12.98 -10.38 15.13
C GLY A 28 11.90 -11.37 15.46
N ASP A 29 11.11 -11.11 16.50
CA ASP A 29 10.03 -11.99 16.90
C ASP A 29 8.76 -11.70 16.08
N ASP A 30 8.60 -12.47 14.99
CA ASP A 30 7.44 -12.37 14.10
C ASP A 30 6.11 -12.62 14.83
N SER A 31 6.11 -13.55 15.80
CA SER A 31 4.89 -13.90 16.54
C SER A 31 4.49 -12.79 17.51
N ALA A 32 5.48 -12.21 18.20
CA ALA A 32 5.23 -11.09 19.09
C ALA A 32 4.84 -9.83 18.32
N TYR A 33 5.45 -9.56 17.16
CA TYR A 33 5.04 -8.47 16.28
C TYR A 33 3.62 -8.67 15.73
N ALA A 34 3.26 -9.88 15.29
CA ALA A 34 1.90 -10.20 14.85
C ALA A 34 0.86 -9.90 15.93
N SER A 35 1.21 -10.11 17.21
CA SER A 35 0.30 -9.86 18.34
C SER A 35 -0.04 -8.39 18.57
N LEU A 36 0.69 -7.45 17.96
CA LEU A 36 0.37 -6.03 18.01
C LEU A 36 -0.86 -5.68 17.16
N PHE A 37 -1.22 -6.53 16.21
CA PHE A 37 -2.26 -6.25 15.25
C PHE A 37 -3.62 -6.75 15.73
N PRO A 38 -4.71 -6.05 15.36
CA PRO A 38 -6.05 -6.51 15.67
C PRO A 38 -6.39 -7.71 14.79
N THR A 39 -6.98 -8.76 15.39
CA THR A 39 -7.48 -9.89 14.59
C THR A 39 -8.72 -9.47 13.80
N TYR A 40 -8.95 -10.12 12.65
CA TYR A 40 -10.13 -9.92 11.84
C TYR A 40 -11.41 -10.14 12.65
N LYS A 41 -11.39 -11.17 13.52
CA LYS A 41 -12.49 -11.48 14.43
C LYS A 41 -12.78 -10.33 15.40
N LEU A 42 -11.74 -9.77 16.03
CA LEU A 42 -11.89 -8.63 16.95
C LEU A 42 -12.56 -7.45 16.24
N ILE A 43 -12.05 -7.05 15.07
CA ILE A 43 -12.62 -5.92 14.34
C ILE A 43 -14.07 -6.20 13.93
N ALA A 44 -14.35 -7.41 13.45
CA ALA A 44 -15.69 -7.81 13.07
C ALA A 44 -16.66 -7.74 14.25
N GLU A 45 -16.27 -8.25 15.42
CA GLU A 45 -17.06 -8.19 16.65
C GLU A 45 -17.36 -6.75 17.06
N VAL A 46 -16.37 -5.87 17.03
CA VAL A 46 -16.56 -4.44 17.36
C VAL A 46 -17.50 -3.77 16.36
N ALA A 47 -17.34 -4.04 15.07
CA ALA A 47 -18.20 -3.49 14.02
C ALA A 47 -19.65 -3.97 14.13
N PHE A 48 -19.90 -5.25 14.45
CA PHE A 48 -21.26 -5.76 14.65
C PHE A 48 -21.88 -5.31 15.98
N ALA A 49 -21.08 -5.13 17.03
CA ALA A 49 -21.55 -4.65 18.33
C ALA A 49 -21.87 -3.14 18.34
N PHE A 50 -21.25 -2.35 17.45
CA PHE A 50 -21.42 -0.90 17.40
C PHE A 50 -22.90 -0.50 17.25
N GLN A 51 -23.37 0.37 18.14
CA GLN A 51 -24.74 0.89 18.12
C GLN A 51 -24.73 2.32 17.56
N PRO A 52 -25.20 2.53 16.31
CA PRO A 52 -25.22 3.86 15.70
C PRO A 52 -26.24 4.76 16.38
N LYS A 53 -25.89 6.04 16.54
CA LYS A 53 -26.73 7.04 17.23
C LYS A 53 -27.68 7.78 16.30
N ASP A 54 -27.37 7.81 15.01
CA ASP A 54 -28.10 8.54 13.98
C ASP A 54 -28.08 7.78 12.65
N SER A 55 -28.85 8.25 11.67
CA SER A 55 -28.95 7.65 10.34
C SER A 55 -27.62 7.66 9.57
N PHE A 56 -26.77 8.64 9.83
CA PHE A 56 -25.46 8.77 9.18
C PHE A 56 -24.49 7.68 9.66
N GLN A 57 -24.40 7.46 10.97
CA GLN A 57 -23.62 6.37 11.54
C GLN A 57 -24.16 5.00 11.14
N GLN A 58 -25.49 4.87 11.03
CA GLN A 58 -26.14 3.64 10.58
C GLN A 58 -25.69 3.27 9.17
N GLU A 59 -25.66 4.22 8.23
CA GLU A 59 -25.21 3.97 6.86
C GLU A 59 -23.72 3.60 6.83
N ARG A 60 -22.88 4.35 7.54
CA ARG A 60 -21.43 4.13 7.56
C ARG A 60 -21.04 2.78 8.17
N ILE A 61 -21.61 2.41 9.32
CA ILE A 61 -21.32 1.10 9.91
C ILE A 61 -21.85 -0.05 9.06
N TYR A 62 -22.95 0.16 8.33
CA TYR A 62 -23.51 -0.82 7.40
C TYR A 62 -22.55 -1.10 6.22
N ARG A 63 -21.88 -0.06 5.69
CA ARG A 63 -20.82 -0.22 4.66
C ARG A 63 -19.70 -1.14 5.14
N ILE A 64 -19.20 -0.94 6.37
CA ILE A 64 -18.17 -1.79 6.96
C ILE A 64 -18.67 -3.24 7.16
N ARG A 65 -19.87 -3.40 7.72
CA ARG A 65 -20.45 -4.73 7.98
C ARG A 65 -20.65 -5.55 6.71
N ASN A 66 -21.02 -4.90 5.61
CA ASN A 66 -21.21 -5.55 4.32
C ASN A 66 -19.91 -5.74 3.54
N ASN A 67 -18.88 -4.95 3.84
CA ASN A 67 -17.61 -4.99 3.15
C ASN A 67 -16.41 -5.32 4.06
N MET A 68 -16.60 -6.34 4.91
CA MET A 68 -15.57 -6.81 5.85
C MET A 68 -14.29 -7.30 5.18
N ARG A 69 -14.30 -7.58 3.87
CA ARG A 69 -13.11 -8.07 3.15
C ARG A 69 -11.92 -7.11 3.27
N HIS A 70 -12.16 -5.80 3.27
CA HIS A 70 -11.08 -4.80 3.38
C HIS A 70 -10.45 -4.74 4.76
N ILE A 71 -11.11 -5.26 5.81
CA ILE A 71 -10.56 -5.30 7.17
C ILE A 71 -9.51 -6.42 7.31
N LYS A 72 -9.58 -7.47 6.49
CA LYS A 72 -8.61 -8.58 6.50
C LYS A 72 -7.17 -8.10 6.32
N LYS A 73 -6.95 -6.96 5.68
CA LYS A 73 -5.62 -6.39 5.46
C LYS A 73 -4.90 -5.99 6.74
N PHE A 74 -5.61 -5.88 7.88
CA PHE A 74 -5.05 -5.48 9.17
C PHE A 74 -4.66 -6.65 10.06
N ASP A 75 -5.06 -7.87 9.72
CA ASP A 75 -4.78 -9.06 10.49
C ASP A 75 -3.61 -9.83 9.85
N PRO A 76 -2.47 -10.01 10.54
CA PRO A 76 -1.33 -10.76 10.03
C PRO A 76 -1.64 -12.21 9.66
N GLU A 77 -2.64 -12.85 10.30
CA GLU A 77 -3.06 -14.20 9.92
C GLU A 77 -3.72 -14.23 8.53
N MET A 78 -4.41 -13.14 8.17
CA MET A 78 -5.11 -13.00 6.89
C MET A 78 -4.26 -12.27 5.84
N ASN A 79 -3.28 -11.48 6.28
CA ASN A 79 -2.37 -10.67 5.47
C ASN A 79 -0.92 -10.86 5.95
N PRO A 80 -0.25 -11.96 5.55
CA PRO A 80 1.13 -12.25 5.98
C PRO A 80 2.13 -11.17 5.52
N LYS A 81 1.76 -10.33 4.55
CA LYS A 81 2.60 -9.21 4.08
C LYS A 81 3.00 -8.23 5.18
N ILE A 82 2.22 -8.16 6.27
CA ILE A 82 2.58 -7.35 7.44
C ILE A 82 3.91 -7.83 8.04
N ILE A 83 4.08 -9.15 8.16
CA ILE A 83 5.28 -9.80 8.68
C ILE A 83 6.40 -9.74 7.64
N ASP A 84 6.10 -10.01 6.38
CA ASP A 84 7.09 -9.92 5.29
C ASP A 84 7.71 -8.52 5.22
N MET A 85 6.92 -7.47 5.44
CA MET A 85 7.40 -6.09 5.43
C MET A 85 8.28 -5.76 6.63
N MET A 86 7.95 -6.28 7.82
CA MET A 86 8.83 -6.17 8.98
C MET A 86 10.19 -6.82 8.68
N ASN A 87 10.19 -8.05 8.16
CA ASN A 87 11.41 -8.78 7.84
C ASN A 87 12.21 -8.11 6.72
N PHE A 88 11.54 -7.57 5.72
CA PHE A 88 12.16 -6.74 4.69
C PHE A 88 12.87 -5.52 5.30
N VAL A 89 12.20 -4.79 6.20
CA VAL A 89 12.80 -3.61 6.83
C VAL A 89 13.96 -3.99 7.73
N ARG A 90 13.88 -5.11 8.46
CA ARG A 90 15.00 -5.63 9.24
C ARG A 90 16.21 -5.93 8.37
N GLN A 91 16.00 -6.66 7.27
CA GLN A 91 17.08 -6.95 6.32
C GLN A 91 17.65 -5.67 5.70
N LYS A 92 16.78 -4.78 5.21
CA LYS A 92 17.18 -3.50 4.63
C LYS A 92 17.98 -2.65 5.62
N GLY A 93 17.57 -2.60 6.88
CA GLY A 93 18.29 -1.89 7.93
C GLY A 93 19.65 -2.51 8.20
N ALA A 94 19.73 -3.82 8.39
CA ALA A 94 20.99 -4.53 8.62
C ALA A 94 21.99 -4.27 7.49
N ASP A 95 21.54 -4.42 6.26
CA ASP A 95 22.34 -4.13 5.09
C ASP A 95 22.74 -2.64 4.94
N SER A 96 21.96 -1.72 5.54
CA SER A 96 22.24 -0.28 5.57
C SER A 96 23.14 0.10 6.77
N GLY A 97 23.66 -0.90 7.48
CA GLY A 97 24.55 -0.74 8.63
C GLY A 97 23.83 -0.45 9.95
N VAL A 98 22.53 -0.73 10.05
CA VAL A 98 21.77 -0.62 11.31
C VAL A 98 22.10 -1.81 12.20
N HIS A 99 22.62 -1.52 13.38
CA HIS A 99 22.87 -2.53 14.40
C HIS A 99 21.64 -2.67 15.28
N TRP A 100 20.69 -3.53 14.90
CA TRP A 100 19.40 -3.69 15.57
C TRP A 100 19.51 -3.94 17.09
N GLY A 101 20.57 -4.60 17.57
CA GLY A 101 20.81 -4.80 19.00
C GLY A 101 21.14 -3.51 19.79
N ASP A 102 21.56 -2.45 19.11
CA ASP A 102 22.15 -1.25 19.69
C ASP A 102 21.46 0.04 19.18
N ILE A 103 20.13 0.01 19.06
CA ILE A 103 19.33 1.18 18.67
C ILE A 103 18.58 1.79 19.85
N LEU A 104 18.41 3.11 19.84
CA LEU A 104 17.57 3.85 20.77
C LEU A 104 16.55 4.71 20.03
N ILE A 105 15.35 4.84 20.60
CA ILE A 105 14.35 5.80 20.12
C ILE A 105 14.87 7.21 20.35
N ALA A 106 14.97 7.99 19.28
CA ALA A 106 15.24 9.42 19.36
C ALA A 106 13.92 10.20 19.54
N LYS A 107 12.94 9.94 18.67
CA LYS A 107 11.59 10.53 18.68
C LYS A 107 10.67 9.73 17.75
N PHE A 108 9.38 10.00 17.82
CA PHE A 108 8.42 9.57 16.80
C PHE A 108 7.53 10.76 16.43
N GLU A 109 7.10 10.81 15.18
CA GLU A 109 6.26 11.86 14.60
C GLU A 109 5.09 11.16 13.93
N LEU A 110 3.91 11.25 14.53
CA LEU A 110 2.69 10.58 14.06
C LEU A 110 1.59 11.58 13.77
N ASP A 111 1.00 11.43 12.59
CA ASP A 111 -0.08 12.25 12.08
C ASP A 111 -1.34 11.41 11.87
N LYS A 112 -2.49 12.08 11.86
CA LYS A 112 -3.76 11.42 11.55
C LYS A 112 -3.73 10.83 10.15
N GLN A 113 -3.93 9.52 10.07
CA GLN A 113 -4.05 8.82 8.81
C GLN A 113 -5.45 9.00 8.25
N ARG A 114 -5.53 9.43 6.99
CA ARG A 114 -6.80 9.49 6.27
C ARG A 114 -7.32 8.08 5.97
N LEU A 115 -8.63 7.96 5.94
CA LEU A 115 -9.28 6.70 5.61
C LEU A 115 -9.39 6.60 4.09
N PRO A 116 -8.84 5.53 3.46
CA PRO A 116 -9.20 5.23 2.09
C PRO A 116 -10.71 4.92 2.04
N TYR A 117 -11.32 5.21 0.90
CA TYR A 117 -12.76 5.10 0.70
C TYR A 117 -13.34 3.73 1.14
N GLU A 118 -12.64 2.64 0.82
CA GLU A 118 -13.03 1.26 1.18
C GLU A 118 -13.24 1.04 2.69
N LEU A 119 -12.72 1.95 3.52
CA LEU A 119 -12.81 1.91 4.97
C LEU A 119 -13.71 3.02 5.54
N ILE A 120 -14.53 3.66 4.72
CA ILE A 120 -15.54 4.60 5.23
C ILE A 120 -16.47 3.87 6.21
N GLY A 121 -16.61 4.44 7.41
CA GLY A 121 -17.31 3.83 8.55
C GLY A 121 -16.38 3.16 9.54
N PHE A 122 -15.13 2.90 9.17
CA PHE A 122 -14.13 2.32 10.07
C PHE A 122 -13.74 3.30 11.19
N GLU A 123 -13.86 4.63 10.96
CA GLU A 123 -13.68 5.64 12.01
C GLU A 123 -14.68 5.50 13.18
N LEU A 124 -15.81 4.81 12.98
CA LEU A 124 -16.77 4.58 14.06
C LEU A 124 -16.26 3.56 15.08
N ILE A 125 -15.42 2.62 14.64
CA ILE A 125 -14.85 1.56 15.48
C ILE A 125 -13.38 1.80 15.84
N ALA A 126 -12.67 2.53 14.99
CA ALA A 126 -11.29 2.95 15.17
C ALA A 126 -11.19 4.48 14.99
N PRO A 127 -11.64 5.29 15.96
CA PRO A 127 -11.76 6.75 15.82
C PRO A 127 -10.42 7.46 15.69
N ILE A 128 -9.34 6.84 16.17
CA ILE A 128 -7.98 7.36 16.00
C ILE A 128 -7.22 6.38 15.11
N ARG A 129 -6.69 6.93 14.02
CA ARG A 129 -5.77 6.26 13.11
C ARG A 129 -4.56 7.13 12.88
N LEU A 130 -3.37 6.56 13.02
CA LEU A 130 -2.12 7.28 12.89
C LEU A 130 -1.18 6.61 11.88
N GLN A 131 -0.37 7.44 11.24
CA GLN A 131 0.77 7.06 10.41
C GLN A 131 1.91 8.05 10.62
N GLY A 132 3.12 7.70 10.21
CA GLY A 132 4.25 8.61 10.25
C GLY A 132 5.56 7.88 10.43
N TYR A 133 6.40 8.40 11.33
CA TYR A 133 7.81 8.06 11.40
C TYR A 133 8.27 7.76 12.82
N ILE A 134 9.05 6.69 12.97
CA ILE A 134 9.84 6.42 14.18
C ILE A 134 11.30 6.70 13.86
N PHE A 135 11.92 7.62 14.60
CA PHE A 135 13.33 7.93 14.44
C PHE A 135 14.15 7.21 15.49
N ILE A 136 15.11 6.42 15.02
CA ILE A 136 16.06 5.70 15.85
C ILE A 136 17.47 6.22 15.66
N ARG A 137 18.28 6.06 16.70
CA ARG A 137 19.72 6.30 16.66
C ARG A 137 20.42 4.97 16.88
N ASP A 138 21.28 4.61 15.94
CA ASP A 138 22.22 3.51 16.13
C ASP A 138 23.36 4.01 17.04
N MET A 139 23.60 3.30 18.14
CA MET A 139 24.57 3.69 19.15
C MET A 139 26.01 3.38 18.75
N LEU A 140 26.22 2.42 17.85
CA LEU A 140 27.54 2.05 17.34
C LEU A 140 27.98 3.01 16.23
N THR A 141 27.13 3.24 15.24
CA THR A 141 27.47 4.11 14.09
C THR A 141 27.17 5.59 14.35
N ARG A 142 26.40 5.90 15.40
CA ARG A 142 25.84 7.23 15.72
C ARG A 142 24.91 7.80 14.64
N LYS A 143 24.60 7.01 13.61
CA LYS A 143 23.67 7.39 12.54
C LYS A 143 22.23 7.39 13.03
N ARG A 144 21.39 8.13 12.32
CA ARG A 144 19.95 8.21 12.57
C ARG A 144 19.20 7.63 11.41
N TYR A 145 18.16 6.88 11.72
CA TYR A 145 17.29 6.27 10.72
C TYR A 145 15.84 6.62 11.02
N GLY A 146 15.10 6.93 9.98
CA GLY A 146 13.64 7.03 10.02
C GLY A 146 13.03 5.70 9.56
N ILE A 147 12.03 5.23 10.29
CA ILE A 147 11.22 4.06 9.96
C ILE A 147 9.81 4.55 9.67
N ALA A 148 9.33 4.34 8.45
CA ALA A 148 7.96 4.66 8.09
C ALA A 148 7.00 3.60 8.63
N ILE A 149 5.94 4.05 9.29
CA ILE A 149 4.89 3.22 9.88
C ILE A 149 3.50 3.75 9.52
N ARG A 150 2.53 2.86 9.41
CA ARG A 150 1.12 3.21 9.19
C ARG A 150 0.19 2.27 9.94
N ASP A 151 -1.11 2.52 9.81
CA ASP A 151 -2.13 1.61 10.31
C ASP A 151 -1.96 1.39 11.82
N ILE A 152 -1.73 2.47 12.56
CA ILE A 152 -1.86 2.48 14.02
C ILE A 152 -3.31 2.83 14.35
N PHE A 153 -3.96 2.02 15.18
CA PHE A 153 -5.38 2.16 15.50
C PHE A 153 -5.61 2.26 17.00
N LEU A 154 -6.60 3.06 17.40
CA LEU A 154 -7.22 2.95 18.71
C LEU A 154 -8.58 2.25 18.57
N ILE A 155 -8.73 1.06 19.14
CA ILE A 155 -9.99 0.30 19.17
C ILE A 155 -10.31 -0.07 20.61
N ASN A 156 -11.47 0.33 21.14
CA ASN A 156 -11.88 0.07 22.53
C ASN A 156 -10.77 0.43 23.55
N ASP A 157 -10.27 1.66 23.46
CA ASP A 157 -9.20 2.22 24.32
C ASP A 157 -7.87 1.46 24.31
N LYS A 158 -7.64 0.66 23.26
CA LYS A 158 -6.42 -0.12 23.09
C LYS A 158 -5.76 0.18 21.76
N TRP A 159 -4.44 0.30 21.79
CA TRP A 159 -3.62 0.59 20.63
C TRP A 159 -3.20 -0.69 19.92
N TYR A 160 -3.35 -0.69 18.59
CA TYR A 160 -2.99 -1.82 17.73
C TYR A 160 -2.29 -1.36 16.46
N GLY A 161 -1.63 -2.29 15.80
CA GLY A 161 -1.08 -2.14 14.45
C GLY A 161 0.34 -1.58 14.44
N GLY A 162 0.61 -0.67 13.51
CA GLY A 162 1.96 -0.16 13.26
C GLY A 162 2.70 -0.94 12.18
N THR A 163 2.05 -1.15 11.04
CA THR A 163 2.65 -1.74 9.85
C THR A 163 3.87 -0.91 9.44
N ILE A 164 5.05 -1.49 9.63
CA ILE A 164 6.32 -0.95 9.15
C ILE A 164 6.37 -1.06 7.63
N LEU A 165 6.97 -0.08 6.95
CA LEU A 165 6.98 0.01 5.49
C LEU A 165 8.38 0.05 4.92
N ASN A 166 9.23 0.89 5.50
CA ASN A 166 10.57 1.14 4.98
C ASN A 166 11.46 1.77 6.07
N ILE A 167 12.77 1.71 5.87
CA ILE A 167 13.79 2.34 6.72
C ILE A 167 14.81 3.08 5.86
N LEU A 168 15.16 4.31 6.24
CA LEU A 168 16.12 5.15 5.55
C LEU A 168 16.97 5.94 6.55
N GLU A 169 18.20 6.29 6.17
CA GLU A 169 19.03 7.20 6.96
C GLU A 169 18.40 8.60 6.91
N ALA A 170 17.85 9.05 8.05
CA ALA A 170 17.11 10.30 8.18
C ALA A 170 16.97 10.70 9.66
N SER A 171 16.96 12.01 9.94
CA SER A 171 16.77 12.59 11.29
C SER A 171 15.42 13.28 11.48
N SER A 172 14.67 13.49 10.40
CA SER A 172 13.36 14.16 10.38
C SER A 172 12.48 13.61 9.26
N ALA A 173 11.17 13.86 9.35
CA ALA A 173 10.22 13.44 8.30
C ALA A 173 10.58 14.04 6.94
N ILE A 174 11.01 15.30 6.91
CA ILE A 174 11.42 15.98 5.67
C ILE A 174 12.61 15.27 5.02
N GLU A 175 13.67 14.98 5.80
CA GLU A 175 14.84 14.25 5.30
C GLU A 175 14.49 12.84 4.83
N TYR A 176 13.53 12.20 5.49
CA TYR A 176 13.05 10.88 5.10
C TYR A 176 12.38 10.92 3.73
N GLU A 177 11.49 11.88 3.49
CA GLU A 177 10.80 12.04 2.20
C GLU A 177 11.77 12.39 1.07
N GLU A 178 12.75 13.26 1.32
CA GLU A 178 13.81 13.56 0.36
C GLU A 178 14.63 12.31 0.01
N SER A 179 15.00 11.52 1.02
CA SER A 179 15.75 10.26 0.83
C SER A 179 14.93 9.23 0.07
N LEU A 180 13.62 9.15 0.35
CA LEU A 180 12.68 8.29 -0.34
C LEU A 180 12.54 8.71 -1.81
N ALA A 181 12.45 10.00 -2.09
CA ALA A 181 12.40 10.53 -3.45
C ALA A 181 13.68 10.19 -4.23
N ILE A 182 14.86 10.30 -3.61
CA ILE A 182 16.14 9.90 -4.21
C ILE A 182 16.18 8.40 -4.49
N GLU A 183 15.83 7.55 -3.50
CA GLU A 183 15.79 6.10 -3.67
C GLU A 183 14.82 5.71 -4.80
N SER A 184 13.65 6.35 -4.86
CA SER A 184 12.66 6.09 -5.91
C SER A 184 13.16 6.47 -7.31
N LYS A 185 13.89 7.58 -7.42
CA LYS A 185 14.45 8.06 -8.70
C LYS A 185 15.58 7.13 -9.16
N GLU A 186 16.40 6.66 -8.24
CA GLU A 186 17.47 5.73 -8.57
C GLU A 186 16.93 4.35 -8.91
N LEU A 187 15.91 3.87 -8.19
CA LEU A 187 15.19 2.65 -8.57
C LEU A 187 14.58 2.78 -9.98
N GLU A 188 13.98 3.94 -10.31
CA GLU A 188 13.48 4.21 -11.66
C GLU A 188 14.60 4.17 -12.71
N ARG A 189 15.78 4.71 -12.39
CA ARG A 189 16.96 4.66 -13.27
C ARG A 189 17.44 3.22 -13.48
N LEU A 190 17.51 2.42 -12.42
CA LEU A 190 17.92 1.02 -12.49
C LEU A 190 16.94 0.16 -13.30
N MET A 191 15.64 0.40 -13.13
CA MET A 191 14.62 -0.26 -13.93
C MET A 191 14.78 0.08 -15.41
N ARG A 192 15.00 1.36 -15.75
CA ARG A 192 15.29 1.76 -17.15
C ARG A 192 16.54 1.08 -17.71
N ALA A 193 17.59 0.92 -16.91
CA ALA A 193 18.81 0.27 -17.35
C ALA A 193 18.60 -1.24 -17.58
N LYS A 194 17.79 -1.91 -16.75
CA LYS A 194 17.35 -3.29 -16.99
C LYS A 194 16.51 -3.41 -18.26
N GLU A 195 15.54 -2.53 -18.47
CA GLU A 195 14.69 -2.51 -19.68
C GLU A 195 15.51 -2.33 -20.96
N LEU A 196 16.60 -1.55 -20.90
CA LEU A 196 17.54 -1.36 -22.02
C LEU A 196 18.53 -2.52 -22.22
N GLY A 197 18.43 -3.60 -21.42
CA GLY A 197 19.35 -4.73 -21.46
C GLY A 197 20.77 -4.40 -21.00
N LEU A 198 20.96 -3.26 -20.31
CA LEU A 198 22.26 -2.82 -19.77
C LEU A 198 22.55 -3.43 -18.39
N LEU A 199 21.61 -4.17 -17.82
CA LEU A 199 21.67 -4.79 -16.50
C LEU A 199 20.88 -6.10 -16.50
N ASP A 200 21.56 -7.21 -16.18
CA ASP A 200 20.94 -8.55 -16.15
C ASP A 200 19.93 -8.70 -15.00
N SER A 201 20.13 -7.98 -13.88
CA SER A 201 19.16 -7.95 -12.77
C SER A 201 19.19 -6.63 -11.98
N ILE A 202 18.04 -6.23 -11.42
CA ILE A 202 17.92 -5.06 -10.53
C ILE A 202 18.70 -5.27 -9.20
N LEU A 203 18.93 -6.53 -8.81
CA LEU A 203 19.69 -6.89 -7.59
C LEU A 203 21.18 -6.55 -7.71
N ALA A 204 21.80 -6.88 -8.86
CA ALA A 204 23.18 -6.50 -9.14
C ALA A 204 23.38 -4.96 -9.14
N ALA A 205 22.31 -4.23 -9.45
CA ALA A 205 22.28 -2.78 -9.46
C ALA A 205 22.12 -2.17 -8.05
N ARG A 206 21.30 -2.79 -7.19
CA ARG A 206 21.15 -2.39 -5.77
C ARG A 206 22.44 -2.60 -4.96
N ASP A 207 23.19 -3.66 -5.27
CA ASP A 207 24.49 -3.95 -4.64
C ASP A 207 25.64 -3.07 -5.17
N SER A 208 25.60 -2.67 -6.45
CA SER A 208 26.60 -1.75 -7.01
C SER A 208 26.43 -0.30 -6.52
N ILE A 209 25.19 0.15 -6.24
CA ILE A 209 24.95 1.45 -5.59
C ILE A 209 25.44 1.44 -4.13
N ARG A 210 25.32 0.31 -3.43
CA ARG A 210 25.88 0.15 -2.08
C ARG A 210 27.41 0.21 -2.07
N LYS A 211 28.08 -0.46 -3.01
CA LYS A 211 29.55 -0.44 -3.09
C LYS A 211 30.12 0.93 -3.46
N ASN A 212 29.42 1.72 -4.30
CA ASN A 212 29.92 3.03 -4.73
C ASN A 212 29.89 4.12 -3.65
N LYS A 213 29.10 3.97 -2.58
CA LYS A 213 29.13 4.89 -1.42
C LYS A 213 30.10 4.47 -0.32
N LEU A 214 30.56 3.21 -0.30
CA LEU A 214 31.38 2.68 0.79
C LEU A 214 32.88 2.55 0.47
N TYR A 215 33.30 2.42 -0.80
CA TYR A 215 34.73 2.40 -1.16
C TYR A 215 34.99 2.96 -2.57
N PRO A 216 35.77 4.06 -2.73
CA PRO A 216 36.22 4.51 -4.04
C PRO A 216 37.46 3.68 -4.43
N GLY A 217 37.23 2.56 -5.12
CA GLY A 217 38.27 1.79 -5.80
C GLY A 217 38.41 0.35 -5.30
N GLY A 218 38.13 -0.60 -6.20
CA GLY A 218 38.43 -2.02 -5.98
C GLY A 218 37.50 -2.95 -6.76
N ALA A 219 37.99 -3.47 -7.88
CA ALA A 219 37.36 -4.55 -8.63
C ALA A 219 37.80 -5.92 -8.09
N SER A 220 36.86 -6.85 -7.92
CA SER A 220 36.98 -8.32 -8.13
C SER A 220 35.57 -8.92 -8.01
N ALA A 221 34.97 -9.57 -9.01
CA ALA A 221 35.27 -10.87 -9.63
C ALA A 221 34.81 -12.06 -8.75
N TYR A 222 33.72 -12.70 -9.23
CA TYR A 222 33.17 -14.05 -9.03
C TYR A 222 32.87 -14.57 -7.61
N ASP A 223 31.62 -14.95 -7.34
CA ASP A 223 31.18 -16.35 -7.45
C ASP A 223 29.66 -16.44 -7.58
N GLU A 224 29.23 -17.32 -8.48
CA GLU A 224 27.86 -17.74 -8.73
C GLU A 224 27.42 -18.68 -7.60
N ASP A 225 26.23 -18.44 -7.05
CA ASP A 225 25.33 -19.53 -6.65
C ASP A 225 23.89 -19.03 -6.84
N GLU A 226 23.22 -19.62 -7.83
CA GLU A 226 21.79 -19.56 -8.04
C GLU A 226 21.09 -20.27 -6.88
N GLU A 227 20.20 -19.55 -6.18
CA GLU A 227 18.81 -19.94 -5.86
C GLU A 227 18.30 -19.05 -4.73
N ASP A 228 17.69 -17.93 -5.12
CA ASP A 228 16.45 -17.44 -4.51
C ASP A 228 16.05 -16.17 -5.25
N LYS A 229 15.01 -16.25 -6.08
CA LYS A 229 14.42 -15.07 -6.71
C LYS A 229 13.71 -14.27 -5.61
N PRO A 230 14.16 -13.05 -5.24
CA PRO A 230 13.41 -12.26 -4.28
C PRO A 230 12.12 -11.77 -4.93
N GLN A 231 11.00 -12.16 -4.34
CA GLN A 231 9.67 -11.74 -4.75
C GLN A 231 9.55 -10.21 -4.64
N THR A 232 9.11 -9.59 -5.73
CA THR A 232 8.87 -8.15 -5.83
C THR A 232 7.68 -7.72 -4.98
N PHE A 233 7.87 -6.68 -4.17
CA PHE A 233 6.89 -6.07 -3.26
C PHE A 233 5.76 -5.31 -3.98
N TYR A 234 4.74 -6.02 -4.44
CA TYR A 234 3.44 -5.42 -4.80
C TYR A 234 2.31 -6.37 -4.35
N LYS A 235 1.06 -5.90 -4.28
CA LYS A 235 -0.09 -6.83 -4.47
C LYS A 235 0.19 -7.64 -5.73
N ASP A 236 -0.16 -8.92 -5.77
CA ASP A 236 0.10 -9.76 -6.94
C ASP A 236 -0.78 -9.25 -8.10
N ILE A 237 -0.30 -8.23 -8.80
CA ILE A 237 -0.99 -7.63 -9.94
C ILE A 237 -0.79 -8.60 -11.10
N ILE A 238 -1.87 -9.28 -11.45
CA ILE A 238 -1.87 -10.30 -12.51
C ILE A 238 -1.85 -9.62 -13.86
N GLU A 239 -2.58 -8.52 -13.97
CA GLU A 239 -2.78 -7.85 -15.24
C GLU A 239 -2.92 -6.35 -15.05
N ARG A 240 -2.38 -5.59 -16.00
CA ARG A 240 -2.50 -4.13 -16.09
C ARG A 240 -3.10 -3.79 -17.44
N ARG A 241 -4.12 -2.95 -17.45
CA ARG A 241 -4.77 -2.49 -18.66
C ARG A 241 -4.88 -0.98 -18.65
N LEU A 242 -4.43 -0.36 -19.74
CA LEU A 242 -4.62 1.06 -19.97
C LEU A 242 -5.58 1.23 -21.15
N TYR A 243 -6.63 1.99 -20.93
CA TYR A 243 -7.60 2.35 -21.93
C TYR A 243 -7.53 3.84 -22.20
N THR A 244 -7.64 4.21 -23.47
CA THR A 244 -7.72 5.62 -23.89
C THR A 244 -8.87 5.81 -24.84
N GLY A 245 -9.57 6.93 -24.72
CA GLY A 245 -10.66 7.28 -25.60
C GLY A 245 -11.33 8.58 -25.20
N TYR A 246 -12.66 8.63 -25.28
CA TYR A 246 -13.41 9.87 -25.13
C TYR A 246 -14.76 9.69 -24.44
N PHE A 247 -15.20 10.74 -23.75
CA PHE A 247 -16.60 11.01 -23.46
C PHE A 247 -17.19 11.91 -24.55
N ASP A 248 -18.38 11.57 -25.07
CA ASP A 248 -19.09 12.29 -26.13
C ASP A 248 -18.23 12.64 -27.35
N LYS A 249 -17.23 11.78 -27.64
CA LYS A 249 -16.23 11.95 -28.72
C LYS A 249 -15.35 13.20 -28.60
N ASN A 250 -15.48 13.97 -27.54
CA ASN A 250 -14.84 15.28 -27.39
C ASN A 250 -13.89 15.36 -26.20
N ILE A 251 -14.28 14.80 -25.05
CA ILE A 251 -13.50 14.92 -23.81
C ILE A 251 -12.55 13.72 -23.73
N PRO A 252 -11.23 13.88 -23.83
CA PRO A 252 -10.30 12.76 -23.78
C PRO A 252 -10.32 12.10 -22.40
N VAL A 253 -10.19 10.78 -22.36
CA VAL A 253 -10.18 10.00 -21.12
C VAL A 253 -9.07 8.95 -21.18
N GLU A 254 -8.33 8.84 -20.09
CA GLU A 254 -7.35 7.78 -19.85
C GLU A 254 -7.75 7.01 -18.59
N LEU A 255 -8.10 5.73 -18.75
CA LEU A 255 -8.53 4.83 -17.68
C LEU A 255 -7.45 3.77 -17.48
N TYR A 256 -6.87 3.73 -16.29
CA TYR A 256 -5.94 2.69 -15.88
C TYR A 256 -6.62 1.71 -14.94
N MET A 257 -6.46 0.41 -15.20
CA MET A 257 -7.02 -0.67 -14.40
C MET A 257 -5.95 -1.72 -14.08
N ARG A 258 -5.98 -2.26 -12.87
CA ARG A 258 -5.15 -3.38 -12.45
C ARG A 258 -5.99 -4.49 -11.83
N ALA A 259 -5.77 -5.73 -12.27
CA ALA A 259 -6.38 -6.93 -11.73
C ALA A 259 -5.47 -7.52 -10.64
N LEU A 260 -6.05 -7.79 -9.48
CA LEU A 260 -5.33 -8.29 -8.33
C LEU A 260 -5.60 -9.77 -8.12
N LYS A 261 -4.53 -10.52 -7.82
CA LYS A 261 -4.61 -11.84 -7.23
C LYS A 261 -4.85 -11.69 -5.73
N GLY A 262 -5.68 -12.56 -5.20
CA GLY A 262 -5.98 -12.67 -3.78
C GLY A 262 -6.43 -14.08 -3.44
N SER A 263 -7.00 -14.27 -2.24
CA SER A 263 -7.40 -15.58 -1.73
C SER A 263 -8.79 -16.05 -2.21
N CYS A 264 -9.24 -15.58 -3.37
CA CYS A 264 -10.53 -15.96 -3.95
C CYS A 264 -10.36 -17.21 -4.84
N PRO A 265 -11.44 -17.98 -5.11
CA PRO A 265 -11.36 -19.17 -5.97
C PRO A 265 -11.14 -18.85 -7.45
N GLU A 266 -11.32 -17.59 -7.85
CA GLU A 266 -11.16 -17.13 -9.23
C GLU A 266 -9.74 -16.62 -9.50
N THR A 267 -9.33 -16.61 -10.77
CA THR A 267 -8.00 -16.13 -11.17
C THR A 267 -7.80 -14.65 -10.82
N ILE A 268 -8.87 -13.82 -10.85
CA ILE A 268 -8.83 -12.39 -10.50
C ILE A 268 -9.76 -12.16 -9.32
N CYS A 269 -9.25 -11.55 -8.24
CA CYS A 269 -10.02 -11.36 -7.01
C CYS A 269 -10.64 -9.98 -6.86
N SER A 270 -10.03 -8.97 -7.45
CA SER A 270 -10.58 -7.62 -7.46
C SER A 270 -9.94 -6.80 -8.57
N TRP A 271 -10.65 -5.73 -8.95
CA TRP A 271 -10.16 -4.73 -9.87
C TRP A 271 -9.95 -3.42 -9.13
N GLU A 272 -8.89 -2.73 -9.47
CA GLU A 272 -8.58 -1.40 -8.98
C GLU A 272 -8.42 -0.49 -10.20
N ALA A 273 -9.01 0.70 -10.17
CA ALA A 273 -8.98 1.61 -11.31
C ALA A 273 -8.78 3.07 -10.89
N MET A 274 -8.18 3.84 -11.78
CA MET A 274 -8.11 5.28 -11.70
C MET A 274 -8.21 5.85 -13.11
N TYR A 275 -8.75 7.05 -13.24
CA TYR A 275 -8.89 7.70 -14.53
C TYR A 275 -8.53 9.17 -14.48
N LYS A 276 -8.28 9.72 -15.65
CA LYS A 276 -8.06 11.15 -15.88
C LYS A 276 -8.91 11.53 -17.09
N PHE A 277 -9.70 12.60 -16.97
CA PHE A 277 -10.52 13.10 -18.07
C PHE A 277 -10.21 14.57 -18.37
N GLY A 278 -10.32 14.94 -19.65
CA GLY A 278 -10.00 16.28 -20.14
C GLY A 278 -8.55 16.68 -19.85
N ASP A 279 -8.41 17.94 -19.43
CA ASP A 279 -7.12 18.56 -19.09
C ASP A 279 -6.83 18.54 -17.57
N LEU A 280 -7.56 17.75 -16.79
CA LEU A 280 -7.31 17.64 -15.36
C LEU A 280 -5.90 17.13 -15.10
N ASP A 281 -5.12 17.80 -14.25
CA ASP A 281 -3.73 17.43 -14.01
C ASP A 281 -3.60 16.10 -13.26
N ASP A 282 -4.51 15.84 -12.32
CA ASP A 282 -4.47 14.68 -11.42
C ASP A 282 -5.34 13.51 -11.90
N TYR A 283 -4.94 12.30 -11.48
CA TYR A 283 -5.74 11.10 -11.60
C TYR A 283 -6.71 10.99 -10.43
N ILE A 284 -7.85 10.39 -10.71
CA ILE A 284 -8.94 10.19 -9.78
C ILE A 284 -9.14 8.69 -9.58
N MET A 285 -9.21 8.28 -8.32
CA MET A 285 -9.44 6.89 -7.93
C MET A 285 -10.89 6.49 -8.17
N LEU A 286 -11.08 5.27 -8.68
CA LEU A 286 -12.39 4.70 -8.98
C LEU A 286 -12.62 3.44 -8.16
N GLU A 287 -13.84 3.31 -7.63
CA GLU A 287 -14.35 2.03 -7.17
C GLU A 287 -14.74 1.17 -8.36
N VAL A 288 -14.40 -0.11 -8.35
CA VAL A 288 -14.71 -1.03 -9.45
C VAL A 288 -15.59 -2.17 -8.96
N GLU A 289 -16.80 -2.25 -9.51
CA GLU A 289 -17.70 -3.38 -9.34
C GLU A 289 -17.92 -4.07 -10.67
N LEU A 290 -17.73 -5.39 -10.73
CA LEU A 290 -18.09 -6.20 -11.88
C LEU A 290 -19.46 -6.85 -11.64
N LYS A 291 -20.48 -6.40 -12.38
CA LYS A 291 -21.82 -6.98 -12.34
C LYS A 291 -21.83 -8.39 -12.97
N PRO A 292 -22.77 -9.27 -12.58
CA PRO A 292 -22.87 -10.63 -13.13
C PRO A 292 -23.08 -10.70 -14.65
N ASP A 293 -23.59 -9.62 -15.26
CA ASP A 293 -23.79 -9.51 -16.71
C ASP A 293 -22.52 -9.06 -17.47
N GLY A 294 -21.39 -8.94 -16.77
CA GLY A 294 -20.10 -8.52 -17.32
C GLY A 294 -19.91 -7.01 -17.43
N THR A 295 -20.83 -6.21 -16.89
CA THR A 295 -20.70 -4.74 -16.86
C THR A 295 -19.78 -4.31 -15.73
N PHE A 296 -18.78 -3.49 -16.04
CA PHE A 296 -17.97 -2.80 -15.07
C PHE A 296 -18.68 -1.51 -14.66
N VAL A 297 -18.97 -1.36 -13.37
CA VAL A 297 -19.39 -0.10 -12.77
C VAL A 297 -18.18 0.52 -12.10
N LEU A 298 -17.82 1.71 -12.55
CA LEU A 298 -16.68 2.49 -12.08
C LEU A 298 -17.22 3.77 -11.45
N SER A 299 -17.21 3.88 -10.13
CA SER A 299 -17.77 5.06 -9.44
C SER A 299 -16.68 5.95 -8.83
N GLU A 300 -16.92 7.26 -8.93
CA GLU A 300 -16.19 8.32 -8.25
C GLU A 300 -17.07 8.90 -7.14
N GLU A 301 -16.54 9.05 -5.94
CA GLU A 301 -17.28 9.60 -4.80
C GLU A 301 -17.79 11.03 -5.12
N GLU A 302 -19.11 11.22 -5.04
CA GLU A 302 -19.83 12.51 -5.21
C GLU A 302 -19.78 13.19 -6.60
N LEU A 303 -19.21 12.55 -7.63
CA LEU A 303 -19.02 13.18 -8.94
C LEU A 303 -19.65 12.42 -10.10
N GLY A 304 -19.41 11.12 -10.24
CA GLY A 304 -19.96 10.39 -11.39
C GLY A 304 -19.86 8.86 -11.30
N VAL A 305 -20.67 8.19 -12.11
CA VAL A 305 -20.67 6.73 -12.25
C VAL A 305 -20.49 6.38 -13.71
N MET A 306 -19.52 5.52 -14.03
CA MET A 306 -19.30 4.97 -15.36
C MET A 306 -19.80 3.53 -15.40
N GLU A 307 -20.69 3.21 -16.32
CA GLU A 307 -21.09 1.82 -16.60
C GLU A 307 -20.54 1.41 -17.95
N LEU A 308 -19.57 0.49 -17.98
CA LEU A 308 -18.86 0.08 -19.19
C LEU A 308 -19.01 -1.43 -19.44
N LYS A 309 -19.25 -1.80 -20.70
CA LYS A 309 -19.18 -3.19 -21.17
C LYS A 309 -17.93 -3.38 -22.02
N LEU A 310 -17.16 -4.42 -21.68
CA LEU A 310 -15.97 -4.79 -22.45
C LEU A 310 -16.38 -5.66 -23.63
N GLN A 311 -16.12 -5.20 -24.85
CA GLN A 311 -16.27 -5.97 -26.08
C GLN A 311 -14.90 -6.10 -26.76
N GLY A 312 -14.30 -7.28 -26.65
CA GLY A 312 -12.91 -7.50 -27.06
C GLY A 312 -11.96 -6.62 -26.25
N THR A 313 -11.29 -5.68 -26.91
CA THR A 313 -10.35 -4.73 -26.29
C THR A 313 -10.94 -3.33 -26.09
N THR A 314 -12.26 -3.17 -26.28
CA THR A 314 -12.91 -1.86 -26.26
C THR A 314 -14.00 -1.83 -25.20
N PHE A 315 -13.95 -0.83 -24.33
CA PHE A 315 -15.04 -0.48 -23.45
C PHE A 315 -15.99 0.49 -24.14
N THR A 316 -17.29 0.19 -24.05
CA THR A 316 -18.37 1.08 -24.45
C THR A 316 -19.38 1.20 -23.33
N GLY A 317 -19.98 2.38 -23.16
CA GLY A 317 -20.93 2.59 -22.09
C GLY A 317 -21.27 4.04 -21.87
N THR A 318 -21.62 4.39 -20.64
CA THR A 318 -22.00 5.76 -20.26
C THR A 318 -21.27 6.19 -19.00
N TRP A 319 -20.96 7.48 -18.92
CA TRP A 319 -20.60 8.15 -17.67
C TRP A 319 -21.74 9.08 -17.29
N THR A 320 -22.21 9.00 -16.05
CA THR A 320 -23.32 9.80 -15.54
C THR A 320 -22.83 10.61 -14.35
N SER A 321 -22.93 11.94 -14.44
CA SER A 321 -22.66 12.83 -13.32
C SER A 321 -23.71 12.67 -12.22
N VAL A 322 -23.28 12.53 -10.97
CA VAL A 322 -24.18 12.41 -9.82
C VAL A 322 -24.84 13.76 -9.48
N ARG A 323 -24.19 14.88 -9.82
CA ARG A 323 -24.63 16.23 -9.40
C ARG A 323 -25.77 16.79 -10.25
N ASP A 324 -25.62 16.70 -11.56
CA ASP A 324 -26.55 17.29 -12.53
C ASP A 324 -27.23 16.24 -13.42
N LYS A 325 -26.92 14.95 -13.22
CA LYS A 325 -27.44 13.82 -14.00
C LYS A 325 -27.11 13.92 -15.48
N THR A 326 -26.07 14.68 -15.84
CA THR A 326 -25.57 14.73 -17.21
C THR A 326 -24.96 13.39 -17.57
N GLU A 327 -25.33 12.85 -18.72
CA GLU A 327 -24.82 11.59 -19.25
C GLU A 327 -23.93 11.86 -20.46
N TYR A 328 -22.76 11.22 -20.48
CA TYR A 328 -21.85 11.22 -21.62
C TYR A 328 -21.64 9.79 -22.12
N GLU A 329 -21.62 9.60 -23.44
CA GLU A 329 -21.26 8.34 -24.06
C GLU A 329 -19.75 8.09 -23.90
N ALA A 330 -19.39 6.96 -23.30
CA ALA A 330 -18.01 6.55 -23.09
C ALA A 330 -17.55 5.53 -24.12
N TYR A 331 -16.43 5.83 -24.79
CA TYR A 331 -15.75 4.92 -25.70
C TYR A 331 -14.27 4.89 -25.38
N LEU A 332 -13.75 3.75 -24.90
CA LEU A 332 -12.35 3.60 -24.49
C LEU A 332 -11.74 2.35 -25.12
N LYS A 333 -10.63 2.50 -25.84
CA LYS A 333 -9.91 1.36 -26.45
C LYS A 333 -8.66 1.03 -25.64
N GLN A 334 -8.42 -0.25 -25.40
CA GLN A 334 -7.21 -0.72 -24.75
C GLN A 334 -5.99 -0.40 -25.61
N LYS A 335 -4.94 0.09 -24.97
CA LYS A 335 -3.62 0.18 -25.59
C LYS A 335 -2.95 -1.18 -25.53
N GLU A 336 -2.66 -1.73 -26.70
CA GLU A 336 -1.99 -3.03 -26.86
C GLU A 336 -0.53 -2.97 -26.41
N GLU A 337 0.18 -1.87 -26.73
CA GLU A 337 1.54 -1.63 -26.28
C GLU A 337 1.58 -0.44 -25.33
N ILE A 338 1.88 -0.71 -24.07
CA ILE A 338 2.10 0.30 -23.04
C ILE A 338 3.55 0.18 -22.62
N LYS A 339 4.32 1.27 -22.76
CA LYS A 339 5.69 1.30 -22.26
C LYS A 339 5.68 1.00 -20.77
N ASP A 340 6.53 0.09 -20.31
CA ASP A 340 6.62 -0.30 -18.89
C ASP A 340 6.80 0.92 -17.97
N ARG A 341 7.58 1.92 -18.39
CA ARG A 341 7.68 3.22 -17.71
C ARG A 341 6.34 3.89 -17.44
N LYS A 342 5.40 3.84 -18.39
CA LYS A 342 4.07 4.42 -18.21
C LYS A 342 3.26 3.59 -17.22
N LEU A 343 3.31 2.26 -17.30
CA LEU A 343 2.66 1.38 -16.32
C LEU A 343 3.20 1.60 -14.90
N PHE A 344 4.52 1.70 -14.74
CA PHE A 344 5.15 1.99 -13.45
C PHE A 344 4.73 3.34 -12.87
N LYS A 345 4.69 4.39 -13.70
CA LYS A 345 4.20 5.70 -13.27
C LYS A 345 2.74 5.64 -12.83
N LEU A 346 1.91 4.93 -13.58
CA LEU A 346 0.50 4.74 -13.23
C LEU A 346 0.37 3.96 -11.92
N ASP A 347 1.12 2.87 -11.72
CA ASP A 347 1.16 2.13 -10.46
C ASP A 347 1.62 3.03 -9.30
N LYS A 348 2.66 3.84 -9.48
CA LYS A 348 3.14 4.77 -8.46
C LYS A 348 2.11 5.84 -8.12
N THR A 349 1.51 6.48 -9.13
CA THR A 349 0.44 7.47 -8.92
C THR A 349 -0.74 6.85 -8.20
N PHE A 350 -1.09 5.61 -8.54
CA PHE A 350 -2.13 4.86 -7.86
C PHE A 350 -1.81 4.68 -6.37
N GLU A 351 -0.60 4.22 -6.04
CA GLU A 351 -0.18 4.10 -4.64
C GLU A 351 -0.18 5.46 -3.93
N GLU A 352 0.37 6.52 -4.53
CA GLU A 352 0.37 7.88 -3.97
C GLU A 352 -1.04 8.41 -3.68
N LEU A 353 -2.02 8.13 -4.55
CA LEU A 353 -3.41 8.48 -4.34
C LEU A 353 -4.06 7.67 -3.21
N LEU A 354 -3.58 6.47 -2.91
CA LEU A 354 -3.99 5.73 -1.71
C LEU A 354 -3.41 6.32 -0.41
N TRP A 355 -2.34 7.12 -0.50
CA TRP A 355 -1.69 7.78 0.64
C TRP A 355 -2.23 9.18 0.97
N LYS A 356 -2.77 9.89 -0.03
CA LYS A 356 -3.39 11.23 0.10
C LYS A 356 -4.81 11.15 0.67
#